data_AF-A0A2D7W9Z4-F1
#
_entry.id   AF-A0A2D7W9Z4-F1
#
_cell.length_a   1.000
_cell.length_b   1.000
_cell.length_c   1.000
_cell.angle_alpha   90.00
_cell.angle_beta   90.00
_cell.angle_gamma   90.00
#
_symmetry.space_group_name_H-M   'P 1'
#
loop_
_entity.id
_entity.type
_entity.pdbx_description
1 polymer ?
#
loop_
_entity_poly.entity_id
_entity_poly.type
_entity_poly.pdbx_seq_one_letter_code
_entity_poly.pdbx_strand_id
1 'polypeptide(L)'
;MVLQFMPGIGQKISQKLTQHFGSEHLALMALKKGDFKKLTDVEGISEQKAADLIDAAKDANTFLATKEAVRLHKSIMQHVAACANNNVTKENLMKLQPAKELVKSRQDFIKKTMNTELEINGLKKLNKVKTRFKRVVVSSMEIRSLEPYCRIIKPESGETWQDYTVFKEVTWVGDGGPLEPPSGWIVVPETASETEILPEFTLEWFQINEKLLRKIDELTEQDELKNEIAKIQVEGLTSYLDQLKDDEKITQLKNIKDQLWTMAKKLETDMQKEVDEAMSDVNLRLDGSDMLRALQDTSALQRKLKQQTSTAISKAVENAKTVFNSFLSPSGMHCPDQAFSSTWPTKISRQIMDQMDQDLEQLIQSLLAQKRTKLSKQLAPIKQKCELAWENLIQLDMWLTVG
;
A
#
# COMPACT_ATOMS: atom_id res chain seq x y z
N MET A 1 26.41 12.93 -36.60
CA MET A 1 25.54 11.84 -37.09
C MET A 1 26.33 10.53 -37.05
N VAL A 2 26.73 10.12 -35.84
CA VAL A 2 27.58 8.94 -35.57
C VAL A 2 26.70 7.76 -35.09
N LEU A 3 25.57 8.03 -34.42
CA LEU A 3 24.65 7.00 -33.93
C LEU A 3 23.92 6.25 -35.05
N GLN A 4 23.63 6.92 -36.17
CA GLN A 4 22.88 6.33 -37.29
C GLN A 4 23.69 5.29 -38.09
N PHE A 5 25.01 5.26 -37.89
CA PHE A 5 25.88 4.26 -38.52
C PHE A 5 25.96 2.95 -37.73
N MET A 6 25.37 2.89 -36.53
CA MET A 6 25.32 1.65 -35.75
C MET A 6 24.17 0.73 -36.22
N PRO A 7 24.42 -0.57 -36.38
CA PRO A 7 23.39 -1.52 -36.78
C PRO A 7 22.25 -1.54 -35.76
N GLY A 8 21.02 -1.34 -36.25
CA GLY A 8 19.80 -1.32 -35.41
C GLY A 8 19.33 0.08 -34.95
N ILE A 9 20.09 1.15 -35.20
CA ILE A 9 19.67 2.54 -34.91
C ILE A 9 19.20 3.24 -36.19
N GLY A 10 17.89 3.29 -36.39
CA GLY A 10 17.27 4.16 -37.40
C GLY A 10 17.21 5.63 -36.95
N GLN A 11 16.90 6.53 -37.89
CA GLN A 11 16.80 7.98 -37.65
C GLN A 11 15.88 8.34 -36.46
N LYS A 12 14.76 7.63 -36.30
CA LYS A 12 13.83 7.80 -35.17
C LYS A 12 14.43 7.44 -33.81
N ILE A 13 15.24 6.37 -33.74
CA ILE A 13 15.86 5.91 -32.48
C ILE A 13 17.03 6.81 -32.11
N SER A 14 17.80 7.25 -33.10
CA SER A 14 18.88 8.24 -32.91
C SER A 14 18.34 9.56 -32.34
N GLN A 15 17.21 10.05 -32.87
CA GLN A 15 16.56 11.26 -32.34
C GLN A 15 16.05 11.07 -30.91
N LYS A 16 15.39 9.95 -30.60
CA LYS A 16 14.89 9.63 -29.26
C LYS A 16 16.02 9.48 -28.22
N LEU A 17 17.12 8.81 -28.58
CA LEU A 17 18.30 8.71 -27.73
C LEU A 17 18.94 10.08 -27.49
N THR A 18 19.03 10.92 -28.52
CA THR A 18 19.61 12.26 -28.39
C THR A 18 18.73 13.17 -27.53
N GLN A 19 17.41 13.05 -27.63
CA GLN A 19 16.47 13.77 -26.77
C GLN A 19 16.56 13.33 -25.30
N HIS A 20 16.67 12.02 -25.05
CA HIS A 20 16.74 11.49 -23.69
C HIS A 20 18.09 11.76 -22.99
N PHE A 21 19.20 11.68 -23.72
CA PHE A 21 20.56 11.87 -23.16
C PHE A 21 21.13 13.29 -23.40
N GLY A 22 20.37 14.18 -24.03
CA GLY A 22 20.73 15.57 -24.31
C GLY A 22 21.73 15.78 -25.47
N SER A 23 22.59 14.82 -25.76
CA SER A 23 23.51 14.89 -26.93
C SER A 23 23.86 13.51 -27.50
N GLU A 24 24.25 13.50 -28.77
CA GLU A 24 24.69 12.30 -29.49
C GLU A 24 25.92 11.65 -28.83
N HIS A 25 26.82 12.48 -28.29
CA HIS A 25 28.04 12.02 -27.61
C HIS A 25 27.73 11.35 -26.26
N LEU A 26 26.82 11.92 -25.46
CA LEU A 26 26.40 11.32 -24.18
C LEU A 26 25.63 10.01 -24.38
N ALA A 27 24.80 9.93 -25.42
CA ALA A 27 24.13 8.68 -25.80
C ALA A 27 25.13 7.58 -26.20
N LEU A 28 26.16 7.91 -27.00
CA LEU A 28 27.25 6.98 -27.33
C LEU A 28 28.04 6.55 -26.09
N MET A 29 28.31 7.48 -25.16
CA MET A 29 29.00 7.16 -23.92
C MET A 29 28.17 6.23 -23.02
N ALA A 30 26.85 6.44 -22.93
CA ALA A 30 25.93 5.58 -22.19
C ALA A 30 25.86 4.17 -22.80
N LEU A 31 25.84 4.07 -24.14
CA LEU A 31 25.89 2.80 -24.86
C LEU A 31 27.22 2.06 -24.61
N LYS A 32 28.37 2.76 -24.68
CA LYS A 32 29.69 2.17 -24.40
C LYS A 32 29.85 1.75 -22.93
N LYS A 33 29.32 2.53 -21.99
CA LYS A 33 29.29 2.17 -20.55
C LYS A 33 28.35 1.00 -20.25
N GLY A 34 27.37 0.74 -21.12
CA GLY A 34 26.40 -0.33 -20.93
C GLY A 34 25.37 0.00 -19.86
N ASP A 35 24.94 1.26 -19.77
CA ASP A 35 23.92 1.73 -18.82
C ASP A 35 22.52 1.21 -19.24
N PHE A 36 22.27 -0.08 -19.01
CA PHE A 36 21.08 -0.79 -19.48
C PHE A 36 19.77 -0.12 -19.01
N LYS A 37 19.70 0.29 -17.75
CA LYS A 37 18.51 0.95 -17.16
C LYS A 37 18.11 2.21 -17.94
N LYS A 38 19.06 3.12 -18.13
CA LYS A 38 18.82 4.39 -18.84
C LYS A 38 18.46 4.19 -20.31
N LEU A 39 18.81 3.06 -20.91
CA LEU A 39 18.49 2.71 -22.30
C LEU A 39 17.11 2.08 -22.42
N THR A 40 16.69 1.27 -21.45
CA THR A 40 15.34 0.70 -21.40
C THR A 40 14.27 1.73 -21.03
N ASP A 41 14.65 2.82 -20.38
CA ASP A 41 13.77 3.95 -20.07
C ASP A 41 13.41 4.77 -21.33
N VAL A 42 14.18 4.62 -22.41
CA VAL A 42 13.90 5.30 -23.69
C VAL A 42 12.72 4.64 -24.38
N GLU A 43 11.67 5.43 -24.58
CA GLU A 43 10.41 4.98 -25.17
C GLU A 43 10.61 4.33 -26.56
N GLY A 44 10.33 3.03 -26.66
CA GLY A 44 10.44 2.25 -27.90
C GLY A 44 11.72 1.40 -28.03
N ILE A 45 12.56 1.36 -27.00
CA ILE A 45 13.69 0.42 -26.90
C ILE A 45 13.29 -0.74 -25.98
N SER A 46 13.19 -1.95 -26.53
CA SER A 46 12.97 -3.18 -25.74
C SER A 46 14.26 -3.62 -25.04
N GLU A 47 14.16 -4.45 -24.01
CA GLU A 47 15.33 -5.02 -23.31
C GLU A 47 16.32 -5.72 -24.27
N GLN A 48 15.80 -6.47 -25.24
CA GLN A 48 16.62 -7.13 -26.26
C GLN A 48 17.31 -6.11 -27.17
N LYS A 49 16.57 -5.07 -27.59
CA LYS A 49 17.13 -4.03 -28.44
C LYS A 49 18.15 -3.17 -27.72
N ALA A 50 17.96 -2.89 -26.43
CA ALA A 50 18.96 -2.21 -25.60
C ALA A 50 20.25 -3.04 -25.51
N ALA A 51 20.15 -4.36 -25.33
CA ALA A 51 21.31 -5.25 -25.33
C ALA A 51 22.03 -5.24 -26.68
N ASP A 52 21.31 -5.39 -27.80
CA ASP A 52 21.89 -5.37 -29.15
C ASP A 52 22.62 -4.05 -29.45
N LEU A 53 22.08 -2.92 -28.98
CA LEU A 53 22.68 -1.60 -29.16
C LEU A 53 23.94 -1.39 -28.32
N ILE A 54 23.96 -1.89 -27.07
CA ILE A 54 25.15 -1.89 -26.22
C ILE A 54 26.24 -2.76 -26.86
N ASP A 55 25.86 -3.92 -27.40
CA ASP A 55 26.77 -4.86 -28.06
C ASP A 55 27.35 -4.26 -29.36
N ALA A 56 26.53 -3.53 -30.13
CA ALA A 56 27.01 -2.80 -31.31
C ALA A 56 27.95 -1.64 -30.96
N ALA A 57 27.74 -0.97 -29.82
CA ALA A 57 28.52 0.20 -29.41
C ALA A 57 29.84 -0.16 -28.68
N LYS A 58 29.88 -1.29 -27.97
CA LYS A 58 31.10 -1.88 -27.40
C LYS A 58 31.85 -2.60 -28.51
N ASP A 59 32.46 -1.81 -29.41
CA ASP A 59 33.37 -2.21 -30.50
C ASP A 59 33.53 -3.73 -30.59
N ALA A 60 32.69 -4.36 -31.44
CA ALA A 60 32.52 -5.80 -31.61
C ALA A 60 33.66 -6.57 -30.96
N ASN A 61 33.42 -7.15 -29.78
CA ASN A 61 34.39 -8.00 -29.08
C ASN A 61 35.12 -8.84 -30.13
N THR A 62 36.41 -8.55 -30.36
CA THR A 62 37.21 -9.31 -31.34
C THR A 62 37.20 -10.81 -31.00
N PHE A 63 36.93 -11.13 -29.73
CA PHE A 63 36.70 -12.46 -29.21
C PHE A 63 35.47 -13.18 -29.82
N LEU A 64 34.37 -12.48 -30.14
CA LEU A 64 33.16 -13.04 -30.75
C LEU A 64 33.07 -12.77 -32.26
N ALA A 65 34.21 -12.52 -32.92
CA ALA A 65 34.24 -12.16 -34.34
C ALA A 65 33.82 -13.30 -35.30
N THR A 66 33.90 -14.56 -34.86
CA THR A 66 33.54 -15.73 -35.69
C THR A 66 32.25 -16.38 -35.20
N LYS A 67 31.49 -16.98 -36.14
CA LYS A 67 30.28 -17.75 -35.82
C LYS A 67 30.56 -18.89 -34.82
N GLU A 68 31.73 -19.50 -34.93
CA GLU A 68 32.22 -20.53 -34.02
C GLU A 68 32.50 -19.99 -32.62
N ALA A 69 33.10 -18.81 -32.49
CA ALA A 69 33.31 -18.18 -31.18
C ALA A 69 31.98 -17.82 -30.51
N VAL A 70 31.00 -17.31 -31.27
CA VAL A 70 29.64 -17.06 -30.77
C VAL A 70 28.97 -18.36 -30.33
N ARG A 71 29.10 -19.43 -31.12
CA ARG A 71 28.54 -20.75 -30.80
C ARG A 71 29.16 -21.33 -29.53
N LEU A 72 30.49 -21.25 -29.39
CA LEU A 72 31.22 -21.71 -28.21
C LEU A 72 30.86 -20.89 -26.98
N HIS A 73 30.82 -19.56 -27.06
CA HIS A 73 30.39 -18.69 -25.96
C HIS A 73 28.99 -19.06 -25.48
N LYS A 74 28.03 -19.16 -26.42
CA LYS A 74 26.66 -19.56 -26.08
C LYS A 74 26.62 -20.95 -25.43
N SER A 75 27.41 -21.89 -25.91
CA SER A 75 27.50 -23.23 -25.33
C SER A 75 28.07 -23.21 -23.91
N ILE A 76 29.16 -22.48 -23.67
CA ILE A 76 29.75 -22.34 -22.32
C ILE A 76 28.73 -21.71 -21.37
N MET A 77 28.10 -20.61 -21.78
CA MET A 77 27.09 -19.94 -20.96
C MET A 77 25.88 -20.85 -20.66
N GLN A 78 25.49 -21.71 -21.60
CA GLN A 78 24.44 -22.70 -21.37
C GLN A 78 24.84 -23.75 -20.34
N HIS A 79 26.09 -24.23 -20.35
CA HIS A 79 26.57 -25.18 -19.34
C HIS A 79 26.63 -24.54 -17.95
N VAL A 80 27.15 -23.30 -17.84
CA VAL A 80 27.17 -22.57 -16.56
C VAL A 80 25.75 -22.27 -16.08
N ALA A 81 24.87 -21.81 -16.95
CA ALA A 81 23.47 -21.54 -16.60
C ALA A 81 22.70 -22.81 -16.23
N ALA A 82 23.11 -24.00 -16.66
CA ALA A 82 22.50 -25.25 -16.23
C ALA A 82 22.66 -25.49 -14.73
N CYS A 83 23.75 -24.99 -14.12
CA CYS A 83 24.02 -25.07 -12.69
C CYS A 83 23.23 -24.05 -11.85
N ALA A 84 22.56 -23.08 -12.48
CA ALA A 84 21.82 -22.06 -11.72
C ALA A 84 20.52 -22.61 -11.12
N ASN A 85 20.27 -22.30 -9.85
CA ASN A 85 19.05 -22.69 -9.14
C ASN A 85 17.82 -21.88 -9.57
N ASN A 86 18.00 -20.64 -10.03
CA ASN A 86 16.92 -19.71 -10.36
C ASN A 86 16.87 -19.35 -11.85
N ASN A 87 15.68 -19.29 -12.44
CA ASN A 87 15.51 -18.91 -13.86
C ASN A 87 15.99 -17.49 -14.18
N VAL A 88 15.83 -16.54 -13.24
CA VAL A 88 16.31 -15.16 -13.44
C VAL A 88 17.83 -15.12 -13.55
N THR A 89 18.51 -15.96 -12.78
CA THR A 89 19.95 -16.12 -12.81
C THR A 89 20.41 -16.74 -14.13
N LYS A 90 19.69 -17.75 -14.64
CA LYS A 90 19.92 -18.30 -16.00
C LYS A 90 19.81 -17.22 -17.07
N GLU A 91 18.74 -16.44 -17.05
CA GLU A 91 18.54 -15.34 -18.00
C GLU A 91 19.65 -14.29 -17.93
N ASN A 92 20.10 -13.93 -16.72
CA ASN A 92 21.15 -12.94 -16.53
C ASN A 92 22.54 -13.47 -16.92
N LEU A 93 22.85 -14.73 -16.62
CA LEU A 93 24.07 -15.39 -17.09
C LEU A 93 24.13 -15.38 -18.61
N MET A 94 23.04 -15.72 -19.30
CA MET A 94 22.97 -15.73 -20.76
C MET A 94 23.16 -14.34 -21.40
N LYS A 95 23.03 -13.25 -20.64
CA LYS A 95 23.31 -11.87 -21.08
C LYS A 95 24.77 -11.46 -20.88
N LEU A 96 25.59 -12.28 -20.22
CA LEU A 96 27.00 -11.98 -20.02
C LEU A 96 27.75 -12.05 -21.36
N GLN A 97 28.49 -10.98 -21.62
CA GLN A 97 29.38 -10.87 -22.76
C GLN A 97 30.83 -11.01 -22.30
N PRO A 98 31.72 -11.54 -23.16
CA PRO A 98 33.16 -11.53 -22.90
C PRO A 98 33.64 -10.12 -22.60
N ALA A 99 34.56 -9.95 -21.67
CA ALA A 99 35.18 -8.66 -21.38
C ALA A 99 36.68 -8.75 -21.67
N LYS A 100 37.25 -7.71 -22.26
CA LYS A 100 38.70 -7.64 -22.52
C LYS A 100 39.53 -7.62 -21.24
N GLU A 101 38.99 -7.01 -20.18
CA GLU A 101 39.60 -7.00 -18.85
C GLU A 101 38.56 -7.42 -17.81
N LEU A 102 38.90 -8.45 -17.03
CA LEU A 102 38.16 -8.80 -15.83
C LEU A 102 38.54 -7.80 -14.74
N VAL A 103 37.54 -7.08 -14.24
CA VAL A 103 37.73 -6.20 -13.07
C VAL A 103 38.20 -7.08 -11.91
N LYS A 104 39.39 -6.80 -11.34
CA LYS A 104 40.00 -7.61 -10.24
C LYS A 104 39.02 -7.90 -9.11
N SER A 105 38.15 -6.95 -8.77
CA SER A 105 37.11 -7.12 -7.77
C SER A 105 36.17 -8.30 -8.04
N ARG A 106 35.86 -8.60 -9.31
CA ARG A 106 35.02 -9.76 -9.69
C ARG A 106 35.77 -11.08 -9.55
N GLN A 107 37.06 -11.10 -9.85
CA GLN A 107 37.90 -12.30 -9.68
C GLN A 107 38.04 -12.65 -8.19
N ASP A 108 38.31 -11.65 -7.36
CA ASP A 108 38.40 -11.83 -5.92
C ASP A 108 37.06 -12.26 -5.33
N PHE A 109 35.95 -11.80 -5.91
CA PHE A 109 34.61 -12.22 -5.51
C PHE A 109 34.32 -13.68 -5.87
N ILE A 110 34.57 -14.10 -7.12
CA ILE A 110 34.38 -15.49 -7.56
C ILE A 110 35.22 -16.47 -6.73
N LYS A 111 36.45 -16.07 -6.35
CA LYS A 111 37.30 -16.90 -5.48
C LYS A 111 36.72 -17.08 -4.07
N LYS A 112 36.00 -16.08 -3.56
CA LYS A 112 35.31 -16.18 -2.27
C LYS A 112 34.09 -17.09 -2.40
N THR A 113 33.30 -16.95 -3.47
CA THR A 113 32.11 -17.77 -3.69
C THR A 113 32.42 -19.25 -3.85
N MET A 114 33.54 -19.63 -4.49
CA MET A 114 34.00 -21.02 -4.62
C MET A 114 34.14 -21.77 -3.27
N ASN A 115 34.44 -21.05 -2.19
CA ASN A 115 34.62 -21.64 -0.86
C ASN A 115 33.33 -21.62 -0.03
N THR A 116 32.19 -21.27 -0.64
CA THR A 116 30.94 -21.01 0.05
C THR A 116 29.86 -22.01 -0.39
N GLU A 117 29.15 -22.63 0.57
CA GLU A 117 28.04 -23.56 0.30
C GLU A 117 26.66 -22.87 0.30
N LEU A 118 26.61 -21.56 0.01
CA LEU A 118 25.37 -20.79 0.07
C LEU A 118 24.48 -21.06 -1.15
N GLU A 119 23.34 -21.71 -0.92
CA GLU A 119 22.32 -21.91 -1.96
C GLU A 119 21.16 -20.92 -1.79
N ILE A 120 20.92 -20.09 -2.81
CA ILE A 120 19.82 -19.12 -2.81
C ILE A 120 18.71 -19.62 -3.73
N ASN A 121 17.52 -19.85 -3.17
CA ASN A 121 16.41 -20.45 -3.89
C ASN A 121 15.20 -19.52 -4.05
N GLY A 122 14.51 -19.68 -5.20
CA GLY A 122 13.26 -19.00 -5.52
C GLY A 122 13.39 -17.50 -5.77
N LEU A 123 14.49 -17.06 -6.40
CA LEU A 123 14.65 -15.70 -6.92
C LEU A 123 13.84 -15.52 -8.21
N LYS A 124 13.13 -14.39 -8.29
CA LYS A 124 12.28 -14.01 -9.43
C LYS A 124 12.44 -12.52 -9.72
N LYS A 125 12.08 -12.08 -10.93
CA LYS A 125 12.00 -10.64 -11.25
C LYS A 125 10.91 -10.03 -10.38
N LEU A 126 11.16 -8.85 -9.83
CA LEU A 126 10.16 -8.10 -9.07
C LEU A 126 8.97 -7.81 -9.99
N ASN A 127 7.78 -8.00 -9.44
CA ASN A 127 6.54 -7.77 -10.16
C ASN A 127 6.28 -6.26 -10.27
N LYS A 128 5.89 -5.82 -11.46
CA LYS A 128 5.41 -4.47 -11.70
C LYS A 128 3.93 -4.38 -11.35
N VAL A 129 3.52 -3.25 -10.77
CA VAL A 129 2.10 -2.93 -10.58
C VAL A 129 1.46 -2.77 -11.96
N LYS A 130 0.29 -3.39 -12.15
CA LYS A 130 -0.51 -3.30 -13.38
C LYS A 130 -1.93 -2.80 -13.12
N THR A 131 -2.27 -2.61 -11.85
CA THR A 131 -3.61 -2.27 -11.42
C THR A 131 -3.88 -0.80 -11.69
N ARG A 132 -5.08 -0.52 -12.21
CA ARG A 132 -5.58 0.84 -12.33
C ARG A 132 -6.38 1.20 -11.09
N PHE A 133 -5.90 2.18 -10.34
CA PHE A 133 -6.51 2.67 -9.12
C PHE A 133 -7.72 3.55 -9.41
N LYS A 134 -8.65 3.57 -8.46
CA LYS A 134 -9.88 4.39 -8.52
C LYS A 134 -9.63 5.87 -8.20
N ARG A 135 -8.50 6.18 -7.57
CA ARG A 135 -8.10 7.53 -7.18
C ARG A 135 -7.99 8.44 -8.41
N VAL A 136 -8.59 9.63 -8.30
CA VAL A 136 -8.53 10.66 -9.33
C VAL A 136 -7.47 11.69 -8.94
N VAL A 137 -6.55 11.99 -9.85
CA VAL A 137 -5.53 13.03 -9.64
C VAL A 137 -5.99 14.27 -10.38
N VAL A 138 -6.19 15.38 -9.65
CA VAL A 138 -6.50 16.69 -10.22
C VAL A 138 -5.24 17.52 -10.19
N SER A 139 -4.73 17.90 -11.36
CA SER A 139 -3.44 18.59 -11.52
C SER A 139 -3.49 19.56 -12.69
N SER A 140 -2.95 20.76 -12.48
CA SER A 140 -2.71 21.74 -13.55
C SER A 140 -1.59 21.29 -14.51
N MET A 141 -0.66 20.47 -14.01
CA MET A 141 0.50 19.92 -14.74
C MET A 141 0.21 18.54 -15.33
N GLU A 142 0.79 18.25 -16.50
CA GLU A 142 0.76 16.92 -17.13
C GLU A 142 1.68 15.95 -16.38
N ILE A 143 1.11 14.90 -15.78
CA ILE A 143 1.85 13.84 -15.08
C ILE A 143 1.72 12.52 -15.86
N ARG A 144 2.45 12.41 -16.98
CA ARG A 144 2.31 11.30 -17.93
C ARG A 144 2.63 9.91 -17.34
N SER A 145 3.53 9.86 -16.36
CA SER A 145 3.96 8.62 -15.71
C SER A 145 2.84 7.90 -14.96
N LEU A 146 1.82 8.62 -14.47
CA LEU A 146 0.72 8.07 -13.68
C LEU A 146 -0.55 7.76 -14.51
N GLU A 147 -0.62 8.21 -15.78
CA GLU A 147 -1.77 7.96 -16.67
C GLU A 147 -2.18 6.48 -16.80
N PRO A 148 -1.25 5.50 -16.84
CA PRO A 148 -1.63 4.09 -16.90
C PRO A 148 -2.32 3.60 -15.62
N TYR A 149 -2.06 4.25 -14.48
CA TYR A 149 -2.41 3.79 -13.15
C TYR A 149 -3.61 4.51 -12.56
N CYS A 150 -3.93 5.73 -12.96
CA CYS A 150 -5.05 6.50 -12.42
C CYS A 150 -5.77 7.34 -13.49
N ARG A 151 -6.81 8.06 -13.07
CA ARG A 151 -7.45 9.08 -13.93
C ARG A 151 -6.88 10.44 -13.55
N ILE A 152 -6.28 11.12 -14.52
CA ILE A 152 -5.75 12.47 -14.34
C ILE A 152 -6.72 13.45 -14.97
N ILE A 153 -7.14 14.47 -14.22
CA ILE A 153 -8.03 15.53 -14.67
C ILE A 153 -7.30 16.87 -14.54
N LYS A 154 -7.38 17.67 -15.59
CA LYS A 154 -6.89 19.04 -15.57
C LYS A 154 -8.06 19.97 -15.28
N PRO A 155 -8.03 20.78 -14.21
CA PRO A 155 -9.13 21.68 -13.89
C PRO A 155 -9.26 22.77 -14.95
N GLU A 156 -10.49 23.07 -15.36
CA GLU A 156 -10.80 24.15 -16.29
C GLU A 156 -10.76 25.54 -15.60
N SER A 157 -10.68 26.61 -16.39
CA SER A 157 -10.58 27.99 -15.88
C SER A 157 -11.89 28.42 -15.19
N GLY A 158 -12.00 28.15 -13.89
CA GLY A 158 -13.17 28.48 -13.07
C GLY A 158 -13.68 27.33 -12.19
N GLU A 159 -13.21 26.10 -12.41
CA GLU A 159 -13.52 24.96 -11.55
C GLU A 159 -12.79 25.08 -10.21
N THR A 160 -13.48 24.70 -9.14
CA THR A 160 -12.92 24.66 -7.78
C THR A 160 -12.85 23.23 -7.29
N TRP A 161 -12.12 22.99 -6.20
CA TRP A 161 -12.07 21.66 -5.59
C TRP A 161 -13.44 21.08 -5.22
N GLN A 162 -14.47 21.92 -5.04
CA GLN A 162 -15.84 21.49 -4.70
C GLN A 162 -16.49 20.66 -5.83
N ASP A 163 -16.15 20.94 -7.08
CA ASP A 163 -16.71 20.25 -8.25
C ASP A 163 -16.26 18.77 -8.32
N TYR A 164 -15.17 18.44 -7.63
CA TYR A 164 -14.57 17.12 -7.62
C TYR A 164 -15.04 16.23 -6.47
N THR A 165 -15.89 16.75 -5.56
CA THR A 165 -16.45 16.04 -4.38
C THR A 165 -17.27 14.80 -4.73
N VAL A 166 -17.67 14.65 -6.00
CA VAL A 166 -18.30 13.44 -6.54
C VAL A 166 -17.40 12.20 -6.40
N PHE A 167 -16.08 12.40 -6.38
CA PHE A 167 -15.11 11.32 -6.25
C PHE A 167 -14.75 11.06 -4.79
N LYS A 168 -14.76 9.77 -4.41
CA LYS A 168 -14.43 9.32 -3.05
C LYS A 168 -12.94 9.46 -2.71
N GLU A 169 -12.06 9.25 -3.69
CA GLU A 169 -10.61 9.31 -3.51
C GLU A 169 -10.03 10.27 -4.56
N VAL A 170 -9.58 11.44 -4.10
CA VAL A 170 -8.97 12.46 -4.96
C VAL A 170 -7.61 12.85 -4.40
N THR A 171 -6.64 13.05 -5.29
CA THR A 171 -5.42 13.77 -4.97
C THR A 171 -5.41 15.09 -5.70
N TRP A 172 -5.44 16.20 -4.96
CA TRP A 172 -5.27 17.54 -5.50
C TRP A 172 -3.79 17.91 -5.50
N VAL A 173 -3.26 18.28 -6.67
CA VAL A 173 -1.86 18.65 -6.85
C VAL A 173 -1.78 20.16 -7.11
N GLY A 174 -1.10 20.88 -6.22
CA GLY A 174 -0.85 22.32 -6.34
C GLY A 174 -1.80 23.19 -5.53
N ASP A 175 -1.79 24.49 -5.86
CA ASP A 175 -2.53 25.51 -5.14
C ASP A 175 -4.05 25.43 -5.41
N GLY A 176 -4.85 26.00 -4.52
CA GLY A 176 -6.32 26.02 -4.65
C GLY A 176 -7.04 24.77 -4.13
N GLY A 177 -6.32 23.86 -3.46
CA GLY A 177 -6.92 22.71 -2.76
C GLY A 177 -7.68 23.10 -1.48
N PRO A 178 -8.51 22.19 -0.95
CA PRO A 178 -9.21 22.42 0.32
C PRO A 178 -8.23 22.52 1.50
N LEU A 179 -8.43 23.47 2.41
CA LEU A 179 -7.68 23.55 3.68
C LEU A 179 -7.96 22.32 4.56
N GLU A 180 -9.23 21.91 4.61
CA GLU A 180 -9.69 20.70 5.29
C GLU A 180 -10.20 19.71 4.23
N PRO A 181 -9.34 18.77 3.77
CA PRO A 181 -9.71 17.83 2.73
C PRO A 181 -10.80 16.86 3.20
N PRO A 182 -11.80 16.54 2.35
CA PRO A 182 -12.76 15.48 2.63
C PRO A 182 -12.09 14.11 2.91
N SER A 183 -12.78 13.21 3.59
CA SER A 183 -12.27 11.87 3.88
C SER A 183 -11.82 11.14 2.61
N GLY A 184 -10.56 10.67 2.59
CA GLY A 184 -9.96 9.99 1.44
C GLY A 184 -9.23 10.91 0.45
N TRP A 185 -9.32 12.22 0.63
CA TRP A 185 -8.64 13.20 -0.20
C TRP A 185 -7.23 13.49 0.31
N ILE A 186 -6.32 13.77 -0.63
CA ILE A 186 -4.93 14.12 -0.36
C ILE A 186 -4.64 15.42 -1.10
N VAL A 187 -4.07 16.40 -0.40
CA VAL A 187 -3.58 17.63 -1.01
C VAL A 187 -2.06 17.61 -0.96
N VAL A 188 -1.42 17.75 -2.11
CA VAL A 188 0.03 17.72 -2.24
C VAL A 188 0.52 18.93 -3.04
N PRO A 189 1.72 19.46 -2.74
CA PRO A 189 2.30 20.54 -3.53
C PRO A 189 2.62 20.09 -4.96
N GLU A 190 2.82 21.03 -5.88
CA GLU A 190 3.22 20.72 -7.27
C GLU A 190 4.57 19.99 -7.34
N THR A 191 5.44 20.17 -6.35
CA THR A 191 6.74 19.50 -6.25
C THR A 191 6.67 18.08 -5.69
N ALA A 192 5.45 17.58 -5.42
CA ALA A 192 5.28 16.27 -4.81
C ALA A 192 5.74 15.13 -5.72
N SER A 193 6.27 14.09 -5.10
CA SER A 193 6.68 12.88 -5.81
C SER A 193 5.47 12.06 -6.26
N GLU A 194 5.63 11.23 -7.30
CA GLU A 194 4.60 10.29 -7.77
C GLU A 194 4.06 9.38 -6.64
N THR A 195 4.93 9.02 -5.69
CA THR A 195 4.59 8.18 -4.52
C THR A 195 3.72 8.90 -3.48
N GLU A 196 3.76 10.23 -3.45
CA GLU A 196 2.88 11.05 -2.62
C GLU A 196 1.57 11.36 -3.33
N ILE A 197 1.61 11.49 -4.66
CA ILE A 197 0.42 11.72 -5.49
C ILE A 197 -0.49 10.47 -5.49
N LEU A 198 0.11 9.29 -5.62
CA LEU A 198 -0.57 8.00 -5.70
C LEU A 198 0.05 7.01 -4.69
N PRO A 199 -0.27 7.12 -3.39
CA PRO A 199 0.32 6.26 -2.35
C PRO A 199 0.02 4.78 -2.55
N GLU A 200 -1.14 4.45 -3.13
CA GLU A 200 -1.55 3.07 -3.41
C GLU A 200 -0.58 2.34 -4.34
N PHE A 201 0.07 3.06 -5.27
CA PHE A 201 1.04 2.48 -6.18
C PHE A 201 2.26 1.91 -5.44
N THR A 202 2.79 2.67 -4.49
CA THR A 202 3.92 2.22 -3.67
C THR A 202 3.51 1.03 -2.80
N LEU A 203 2.36 1.12 -2.14
CA LEU A 203 1.88 0.09 -1.23
C LEU A 203 1.61 -1.24 -1.95
N GLU A 204 0.94 -1.18 -3.11
CA GLU A 204 0.65 -2.38 -3.90
C GLU A 204 1.96 -3.03 -4.40
N TRP A 205 2.97 -2.24 -4.77
CA TRP A 205 4.27 -2.80 -5.14
C TRP A 205 4.89 -3.63 -4.02
N PHE A 206 4.84 -3.14 -2.77
CA PHE A 206 5.35 -3.88 -1.62
C PHE A 206 4.47 -5.11 -1.30
N GLN A 207 3.15 -5.01 -1.43
CA GLN A 207 2.24 -6.15 -1.21
C GLN A 207 2.46 -7.28 -2.21
N ILE A 208 2.57 -6.98 -3.51
CA ILE A 208 2.81 -8.00 -4.54
C ILE A 208 4.17 -8.67 -4.34
N ASN A 209 5.19 -7.90 -3.92
CA ASN A 209 6.56 -8.37 -3.78
C ASN A 209 6.91 -8.81 -2.35
N GLU A 210 5.97 -8.81 -1.40
CA GLU A 210 6.23 -9.05 0.03
C GLU A 210 7.03 -10.34 0.27
N LYS A 211 6.58 -11.46 -0.32
CA LYS A 211 7.24 -12.77 -0.19
C LYS A 211 8.65 -12.80 -0.76
N LEU A 212 8.92 -11.99 -1.78
CA LEU A 212 10.27 -11.88 -2.35
C LEU A 212 11.14 -11.01 -1.45
N LEU A 213 10.64 -9.86 -1.02
CA LEU A 213 11.38 -8.93 -0.17
C LEU A 213 11.74 -9.53 1.19
N ARG A 214 10.89 -10.37 1.79
CA ARG A 214 11.22 -11.07 3.05
C ARG A 214 12.45 -11.96 2.92
N LYS A 215 12.75 -12.49 1.73
CA LYS A 215 13.97 -13.29 1.51
C LYS A 215 15.26 -12.49 1.65
N ILE A 216 15.21 -11.16 1.53
CA ILE A 216 16.36 -10.30 1.76
C ILE A 216 16.83 -10.44 3.22
N ASP A 217 15.87 -10.57 4.15
CA ASP A 217 16.14 -10.70 5.58
C ASP A 217 16.40 -12.16 6.01
N GLU A 218 16.06 -13.15 5.17
CA GLU A 218 16.32 -14.58 5.41
C GLU A 218 17.78 -14.99 5.12
N LEU A 219 18.58 -14.10 4.55
CA LEU A 219 19.99 -14.37 4.24
C LEU A 219 20.83 -14.42 5.52
N THR A 220 21.30 -15.63 5.86
CA THR A 220 22.20 -15.85 6.99
C THR A 220 23.56 -15.20 6.72
N GLU A 221 24.10 -14.47 7.70
CA GLU A 221 25.47 -13.96 7.61
C GLU A 221 26.47 -15.13 7.52
N GLN A 222 27.30 -15.13 6.48
CA GLN A 222 28.49 -15.97 6.38
C GLN A 222 29.72 -15.08 6.34
N ASP A 223 30.77 -15.47 7.08
CA ASP A 223 31.94 -14.63 7.32
C ASP A 223 32.66 -14.23 6.02
N GLU A 224 32.69 -15.11 5.01
CA GLU A 224 33.31 -14.88 3.71
C GLU A 224 32.56 -13.86 2.84
N LEU A 225 31.24 -13.77 2.99
CA LEU A 225 30.34 -12.93 2.20
C LEU A 225 29.69 -11.79 3.00
N LYS A 226 30.07 -11.61 4.27
CA LYS A 226 29.48 -10.64 5.20
C LYS A 226 29.34 -9.23 4.63
N ASN A 227 30.40 -8.74 3.98
CA ASN A 227 30.41 -7.40 3.38
C ASN A 227 29.45 -7.25 2.18
N GLU A 228 29.14 -8.33 1.48
CA GLU A 228 28.21 -8.31 0.34
C GLU A 228 26.77 -8.52 0.79
N ILE A 229 26.56 -9.39 1.81
CA ILE A 229 25.26 -9.56 2.47
C ILE A 229 24.83 -8.26 3.16
N ALA A 230 25.76 -7.53 3.80
CA ALA A 230 25.49 -6.24 4.41
C ALA A 230 25.03 -5.16 3.39
N LYS A 231 25.42 -5.25 2.11
CA LYS A 231 24.95 -4.35 1.05
C LYS A 231 23.55 -4.71 0.53
N ILE A 232 23.09 -5.92 0.83
CA ILE A 232 21.77 -6.43 0.44
C ILE A 232 20.76 -6.19 1.56
N GLN A 233 21.18 -6.24 2.82
CA GLN A 233 20.30 -5.98 3.96
C GLN A 233 19.71 -4.57 3.92
N VAL A 234 18.42 -4.48 4.23
CA VAL A 234 17.67 -3.23 4.31
C VAL A 234 17.13 -3.09 5.72
N GLU A 235 17.70 -2.18 6.50
CA GLU A 235 17.30 -1.96 7.90
C GLU A 235 15.80 -1.68 8.03
N GLY A 236 15.14 -2.46 8.90
CA GLY A 236 13.72 -2.28 9.24
C GLY A 236 12.72 -2.82 8.23
N LEU A 237 13.15 -3.47 7.14
CA LEU A 237 12.27 -3.97 6.07
C LEU A 237 11.14 -4.87 6.62
N THR A 238 11.46 -5.90 7.39
CA THR A 238 10.47 -6.75 8.09
C THR A 238 9.43 -5.94 8.87
N SER A 239 9.86 -4.96 9.67
CA SER A 239 8.94 -4.12 10.44
C SER A 239 7.98 -3.33 9.54
N TYR A 240 8.48 -2.73 8.46
CA TYR A 240 7.64 -2.03 7.51
C TYR A 240 6.68 -2.96 6.75
N LEU A 241 7.13 -4.16 6.40
CA LEU A 241 6.29 -5.17 5.76
C LEU A 241 5.19 -5.68 6.70
N ASP A 242 5.46 -5.79 8.00
CA ASP A 242 4.44 -6.15 8.98
C ASP A 242 3.43 -5.03 9.23
N GLN A 243 3.85 -3.75 9.14
CA GLN A 243 2.92 -2.61 9.21
C GLN A 243 1.95 -2.51 8.02
N LEU A 244 2.27 -3.14 6.88
CA LEU A 244 1.35 -3.26 5.74
C LEU A 244 0.13 -4.16 6.04
N LYS A 245 0.21 -5.01 7.07
CA LYS A 245 -0.94 -5.81 7.53
C LYS A 245 -2.00 -4.91 8.16
N ASP A 246 -3.23 -5.42 8.25
CA ASP A 246 -4.36 -4.67 8.81
C ASP A 246 -4.04 -4.18 10.23
N ASP A 247 -4.40 -2.92 10.51
CA ASP A 247 -4.23 -2.34 11.84
C ASP A 247 -5.27 -2.96 12.77
N GLU A 248 -4.84 -3.47 13.93
CA GLU A 248 -5.76 -4.01 14.94
C GLU A 248 -6.85 -2.99 15.28
N LYS A 249 -6.51 -1.70 15.33
CA LYS A 249 -7.48 -0.62 15.61
C LYS A 249 -8.53 -0.48 14.51
N ILE A 250 -8.12 -0.56 13.25
CA ILE A 250 -9.06 -0.45 12.11
C ILE A 250 -9.97 -1.68 12.08
N THR A 251 -9.45 -2.86 12.39
CA THR A 251 -10.23 -4.10 12.51
C THR A 251 -11.23 -4.01 13.67
N GLN A 252 -10.82 -3.48 14.82
CA GLN A 252 -11.71 -3.24 15.96
C GLN A 252 -12.83 -2.25 15.58
N LEU A 253 -12.53 -1.15 14.90
CA LEU A 253 -13.53 -0.19 14.45
C LEU A 253 -14.54 -0.79 13.46
N LYS A 254 -14.08 -1.58 12.50
CA LYS A 254 -14.95 -2.32 11.58
C LYS A 254 -15.87 -3.28 12.34
N ASN A 255 -15.34 -4.01 13.32
CA ASN A 255 -16.15 -4.90 14.15
C ASN A 255 -17.18 -4.13 15.01
N ILE A 256 -16.81 -2.98 15.58
CA ILE A 256 -17.74 -2.10 16.31
C ILE A 256 -18.87 -1.66 15.40
N LYS A 257 -18.56 -1.24 14.16
CA LYS A 257 -19.55 -0.84 13.16
C LYS A 257 -20.51 -1.99 12.83
N ASP A 258 -19.98 -3.17 12.50
CA ASP A 258 -20.80 -4.34 12.16
C ASP A 258 -21.71 -4.77 13.31
N GLN A 259 -21.22 -4.66 14.55
CA GLN A 259 -21.97 -5.03 15.76
C GLN A 259 -22.90 -3.93 16.26
N LEU A 260 -22.74 -2.67 15.82
CA LEU A 260 -23.47 -1.49 16.30
C LEU A 260 -24.98 -1.71 16.37
N TRP A 261 -25.57 -2.16 15.27
CA TRP A 261 -27.01 -2.43 15.16
C TRP A 261 -27.46 -3.63 16.01
N THR A 262 -26.62 -4.65 16.14
CA THR A 262 -26.95 -5.83 16.96
C THR A 262 -26.93 -5.49 18.45
N MET A 263 -25.96 -4.66 18.87
CA MET A 263 -25.86 -4.20 20.25
C MET A 263 -27.01 -3.26 20.60
N ALA A 264 -27.36 -2.34 19.70
CA ALA A 264 -28.52 -1.47 19.86
C ALA A 264 -29.81 -2.27 20.10
N LYS A 265 -30.12 -3.26 19.23
CA LYS A 265 -31.31 -4.09 19.41
C LYS A 265 -31.32 -4.91 20.71
N LYS A 266 -30.14 -5.38 21.15
CA LYS A 266 -30.01 -6.05 22.46
C LYS A 266 -30.35 -5.10 23.60
N LEU A 267 -29.76 -3.90 23.60
CA LEU A 267 -30.06 -2.87 24.61
C LEU A 267 -31.53 -2.46 24.63
N GLU A 268 -32.18 -2.35 23.47
CA GLU A 268 -33.64 -2.10 23.41
C GLU A 268 -34.44 -3.21 24.10
N THR A 269 -34.06 -4.46 23.87
CA THR A 269 -34.70 -5.64 24.49
C THR A 269 -34.44 -5.70 25.99
N ASP A 270 -33.21 -5.42 26.41
CA ASP A 270 -32.79 -5.46 27.82
C ASP A 270 -33.44 -4.33 28.62
N MET A 271 -33.54 -3.13 28.04
CA MET A 271 -34.28 -2.01 28.64
C MET A 271 -35.77 -2.32 28.79
N GLN A 272 -36.39 -2.94 27.77
CA GLN A 272 -37.79 -3.35 27.86
C GLN A 272 -38.01 -4.34 28.99
N LYS A 273 -37.13 -5.36 29.12
CA LYS A 273 -37.16 -6.31 30.24
C LYS A 273 -36.96 -5.65 31.59
N GLU A 274 -35.97 -4.77 31.73
CA GLU A 274 -35.67 -4.09 33.01
C GLU A 274 -36.86 -3.23 33.47
N VAL A 275 -37.53 -2.54 32.54
CA VAL A 275 -38.74 -1.76 32.85
C VAL A 275 -39.93 -2.67 33.14
N ASP A 276 -40.13 -3.76 32.39
CA ASP A 276 -41.21 -4.72 32.63
C ASP A 276 -41.06 -5.43 33.99
N GLU A 277 -39.84 -5.80 34.39
CA GLU A 277 -39.52 -6.36 35.71
C GLU A 277 -39.77 -5.34 36.82
N ALA A 278 -39.32 -4.09 36.65
CA ALA A 278 -39.59 -3.03 37.61
C ALA A 278 -41.10 -2.75 37.75
N MET A 279 -41.86 -2.83 36.65
CA MET A 279 -43.31 -2.68 36.64
C MET A 279 -44.04 -3.84 37.31
N SER A 280 -43.58 -5.07 37.09
CA SER A 280 -44.09 -6.26 37.76
C SER A 280 -43.87 -6.20 39.27
N ASP A 281 -42.67 -5.80 39.72
CA ASP A 281 -42.34 -5.62 41.15
C ASP A 281 -43.18 -4.52 41.81
N VAL A 282 -43.42 -3.41 41.09
CA VAL A 282 -44.33 -2.35 41.55
C VAL A 282 -45.78 -2.85 41.66
N ASN A 283 -46.25 -3.62 40.68
CA ASN A 283 -47.58 -4.21 40.70
C ASN A 283 -47.74 -5.22 41.85
N LEU A 284 -46.68 -5.94 42.20
CA LEU A 284 -46.64 -6.89 43.32
C LEU A 284 -46.62 -6.18 44.69
N ARG A 285 -46.07 -4.97 44.76
CA ARG A 285 -46.00 -4.13 45.97
C ARG A 285 -47.27 -3.33 46.25
N LEU A 286 -48.11 -3.12 45.24
CA LEU A 286 -49.42 -2.49 45.34
C LEU A 286 -50.47 -3.49 45.86
N ASP A 287 -50.37 -3.93 47.13
CA ASP A 287 -51.34 -4.86 47.74
C ASP A 287 -52.17 -4.23 48.87
N GLY A 288 -53.45 -4.63 48.93
CA GLY A 288 -54.50 -4.41 49.94
C GLY A 288 -54.84 -2.96 50.31
N SER A 289 -53.86 -2.24 50.86
CA SER A 289 -54.03 -0.90 51.43
C SER A 289 -53.98 0.23 50.39
N ASP A 290 -53.17 0.07 49.34
CA ASP A 290 -53.09 1.03 48.24
C ASP A 290 -54.26 0.88 47.26
N MET A 291 -54.86 -0.31 47.13
CA MET A 291 -56.10 -0.53 46.37
C MET A 291 -57.29 0.20 47.01
N LEU A 292 -57.38 0.20 48.35
CA LEU A 292 -58.39 0.96 49.09
C LEU A 292 -58.21 2.47 48.96
N ARG A 293 -56.96 2.95 48.91
CA ARG A 293 -56.63 4.36 48.60
C ARG A 293 -56.92 4.75 47.15
N ALA A 294 -56.70 3.86 46.20
CA ALA A 294 -57.00 4.09 44.78
C ALA A 294 -58.51 4.27 44.51
N LEU A 295 -59.35 3.62 45.33
CA LEU A 295 -60.79 3.79 45.34
C LEU A 295 -61.23 5.19 45.83
N GLN A 296 -60.44 5.82 46.72
CA GLN A 296 -60.68 7.18 47.20
C GLN A 296 -60.10 8.26 46.29
N ASP A 297 -58.96 8.01 45.64
CA ASP A 297 -58.31 9.01 44.77
C ASP A 297 -57.51 8.36 43.63
N THR A 298 -58.20 8.10 42.51
CA THR A 298 -57.66 7.44 41.33
C THR A 298 -56.52 8.25 40.68
N SER A 299 -56.52 9.57 40.91
CA SER A 299 -55.52 10.50 40.38
C SER A 299 -54.16 10.37 41.09
N ALA A 300 -54.17 10.06 42.39
CA ALA A 300 -52.97 9.88 43.20
C ALA A 300 -52.21 8.60 42.81
N LEU A 301 -52.93 7.51 42.54
CA LEU A 301 -52.36 6.24 42.07
C LEU A 301 -51.69 6.41 40.69
N GLN A 302 -52.37 7.07 39.74
CA GLN A 302 -51.81 7.33 38.41
C GLN A 302 -50.55 8.20 38.46
N ARG A 303 -50.48 9.19 39.36
CA ARG A 303 -49.26 10.00 39.54
C ARG A 303 -48.11 9.18 40.12
N LYS A 304 -48.38 8.33 41.12
CA LYS A 304 -47.37 7.46 41.73
C LYS A 304 -46.81 6.44 40.72
N LEU A 305 -47.69 5.81 39.93
CA LEU A 305 -47.31 4.90 38.85
C LEU A 305 -46.52 5.63 37.75
N LYS A 306 -46.94 6.83 37.33
CA LYS A 306 -46.21 7.65 36.36
C LYS A 306 -44.83 8.09 36.86
N GLN A 307 -44.70 8.40 38.14
CA GLN A 307 -43.44 8.81 38.74
C GLN A 307 -42.48 7.61 38.86
N GLN A 308 -42.96 6.47 39.33
CA GLN A 308 -42.12 5.26 39.46
C GLN A 308 -41.74 4.65 38.11
N THR A 309 -42.65 4.63 37.13
CA THR A 309 -42.34 4.27 35.73
C THR A 309 -41.27 5.19 35.16
N SER A 310 -41.39 6.50 35.34
CA SER A 310 -40.39 7.46 34.86
C SER A 310 -39.01 7.23 35.47
N THR A 311 -38.93 6.92 36.76
CA THR A 311 -37.65 6.62 37.44
C THR A 311 -37.05 5.29 36.98
N ALA A 312 -37.88 4.28 36.73
CA ALA A 312 -37.43 3.00 36.18
C ALA A 312 -36.89 3.17 34.75
N ILE A 313 -37.60 3.92 33.91
CA ILE A 313 -37.18 4.25 32.55
C ILE A 313 -35.86 5.03 32.55
N SER A 314 -35.71 6.05 33.40
CA SER A 314 -34.47 6.82 33.44
C SER A 314 -33.26 5.98 33.86
N LYS A 315 -33.45 5.06 34.81
CA LYS A 315 -32.39 4.15 35.27
C LYS A 315 -32.00 3.15 34.18
N ALA A 316 -32.98 2.57 33.49
CA ALA A 316 -32.74 1.65 32.37
C ALA A 316 -32.02 2.36 31.20
N VAL A 317 -32.40 3.62 30.89
CA VAL A 317 -31.73 4.44 29.88
C VAL A 317 -30.29 4.76 30.28
N GLU A 318 -30.03 5.10 31.54
CA GLU A 318 -28.67 5.39 32.03
C GLU A 318 -27.78 4.15 32.00
N ASN A 319 -28.30 3.00 32.44
CA ASN A 319 -27.62 1.71 32.33
C ASN A 319 -27.31 1.38 30.86
N ALA A 320 -28.27 1.52 29.94
CA ALA A 320 -28.05 1.29 28.53
C ALA A 320 -27.01 2.25 27.92
N LYS A 321 -27.02 3.53 28.32
CA LYS A 321 -26.00 4.52 27.92
C LYS A 321 -24.60 4.13 28.40
N THR A 322 -24.43 3.67 29.64
CA THR A 322 -23.12 3.25 30.16
C THR A 322 -22.58 2.03 29.42
N VAL A 323 -23.43 1.03 29.14
CA VAL A 323 -23.05 -0.17 28.37
C VAL A 323 -22.74 0.17 26.91
N PHE A 324 -23.49 1.08 26.29
CA PHE A 324 -23.22 1.51 24.92
C PHE A 324 -21.94 2.35 24.82
N ASN A 325 -21.67 3.20 25.81
CA ASN A 325 -20.43 3.97 25.88
C ASN A 325 -19.19 3.08 26.10
N SER A 326 -19.30 2.01 26.90
CA SER A 326 -18.18 1.08 27.06
C SER A 326 -17.87 0.34 25.76
N PHE A 327 -18.91 -0.04 25.00
CA PHE A 327 -18.76 -0.63 23.68
C PHE A 327 -18.12 0.31 22.65
N LEU A 328 -18.48 1.60 22.68
CA LEU A 328 -17.93 2.62 21.77
C LEU A 328 -16.57 3.18 22.21
N SER A 329 -16.14 2.93 23.45
CA SER A 329 -14.90 3.47 23.99
C SER A 329 -13.65 3.31 23.09
N PRO A 330 -13.45 2.19 22.35
CA PRO A 330 -12.28 2.06 21.47
C PRO A 330 -12.33 2.98 20.24
N SER A 331 -13.52 3.47 19.87
CA SER A 331 -13.73 4.41 18.77
C SER A 331 -13.58 5.88 19.16
N GLY A 332 -13.54 6.18 20.46
CA GLY A 332 -13.55 7.55 20.97
C GLY A 332 -14.90 8.27 20.79
N MET A 333 -15.94 7.57 20.30
CA MET A 333 -17.29 8.10 20.18
C MET A 333 -18.10 7.87 21.46
N HIS A 334 -19.03 8.79 21.73
CA HIS A 334 -19.98 8.68 22.83
C HIS A 334 -21.40 8.51 22.29
N CYS A 335 -22.22 7.81 23.06
CA CYS A 335 -23.66 7.71 22.85
C CYS A 335 -24.29 9.10 22.94
N PRO A 336 -24.95 9.61 21.88
CA PRO A 336 -25.66 10.87 21.94
C PRO A 336 -26.80 10.81 22.96
N ASP A 337 -27.06 11.93 23.65
CA ASP A 337 -28.02 11.94 24.76
C ASP A 337 -29.46 11.58 24.37
N GLN A 338 -29.79 11.74 23.09
CA GLN A 338 -31.09 11.48 22.48
C GLN A 338 -31.20 10.10 21.83
N ALA A 339 -30.18 9.23 21.97
CA ALA A 339 -30.17 7.90 21.34
C ALA A 339 -31.37 7.02 21.75
N PHE A 340 -31.89 7.22 22.95
CA PHE A 340 -33.04 6.51 23.52
C PHE A 340 -34.21 7.46 23.78
N SER A 341 -35.44 7.03 23.47
CA SER A 341 -36.62 7.82 23.80
C SER A 341 -36.88 7.84 25.31
N SER A 342 -37.22 9.01 25.86
CA SER A 342 -37.63 9.18 27.26
C SER A 342 -39.04 8.69 27.56
N THR A 343 -39.80 8.32 26.53
CA THR A 343 -41.17 7.80 26.61
C THR A 343 -41.20 6.29 26.44
N TRP A 344 -42.09 5.63 27.20
CA TRP A 344 -42.39 4.21 27.04
C TRP A 344 -43.29 3.95 25.82
N PRO A 345 -43.01 2.92 25.00
CA PRO A 345 -41.84 2.03 25.04
C PRO A 345 -40.56 2.73 24.58
N THR A 346 -39.47 2.48 25.29
CA THR A 346 -38.14 3.02 24.97
C THR A 346 -37.68 2.47 23.63
N LYS A 347 -37.62 3.33 22.61
CA LYS A 347 -37.14 3.00 21.27
C LYS A 347 -35.81 3.68 21.01
N ILE A 348 -34.97 3.02 20.22
CA ILE A 348 -33.73 3.60 19.74
C ILE A 348 -34.04 4.46 18.52
N SER A 349 -33.48 5.66 18.49
CA SER A 349 -33.59 6.53 17.32
C SER A 349 -32.77 5.96 16.17
N ARG A 350 -33.46 5.41 15.17
CA ARG A 350 -32.83 4.88 13.95
C ARG A 350 -31.99 5.93 13.23
N GLN A 351 -32.43 7.19 13.21
CA GLN A 351 -31.68 8.30 12.60
C GLN A 351 -30.33 8.54 13.28
N ILE A 352 -30.29 8.47 14.61
CA ILE A 352 -29.03 8.66 15.37
C ILE A 352 -28.09 7.47 15.12
N MET A 353 -28.62 6.24 15.07
CA MET A 353 -27.84 5.05 14.76
C MET A 353 -27.28 5.07 13.33
N ASP A 354 -28.09 5.48 12.36
CA ASP A 354 -27.65 5.65 10.96
C ASP A 354 -26.58 6.75 10.86
N GLN A 355 -26.70 7.84 11.63
CA GLN A 355 -25.67 8.88 11.70
C GLN A 355 -24.37 8.34 12.31
N MET A 356 -24.44 7.59 13.42
CA MET A 356 -23.27 7.00 14.05
C MET A 356 -22.58 5.97 13.14
N ASP A 357 -23.35 5.18 12.39
CA ASP A 357 -22.81 4.26 11.40
C ASP A 357 -22.04 5.00 10.29
N GLN A 358 -22.58 6.14 9.83
CA GLN A 358 -21.92 7.01 8.85
C GLN A 358 -20.66 7.66 9.43
N ASP A 359 -20.72 8.17 10.66
CA ASP A 359 -19.58 8.79 11.34
C ASP A 359 -18.45 7.77 11.57
N LEU A 360 -18.78 6.54 11.99
CA LEU A 360 -17.83 5.43 12.11
C LEU A 360 -17.22 5.05 10.75
N GLU A 361 -18.03 4.98 9.69
CA GLU A 361 -17.53 4.72 8.35
C GLU A 361 -16.57 5.83 7.90
N GLN A 362 -16.91 7.10 8.11
CA GLN A 362 -16.05 8.23 7.77
C GLN A 362 -14.74 8.21 8.55
N LEU A 363 -14.78 7.87 9.84
CA LEU A 363 -13.60 7.74 10.70
C LEU A 363 -12.72 6.57 10.24
N ILE A 364 -13.30 5.42 9.89
CA ILE A 364 -12.56 4.28 9.35
C ILE A 364 -11.87 4.67 8.04
N GLN A 365 -12.58 5.34 7.13
CA GLN A 365 -12.03 5.76 5.84
C GLN A 365 -10.92 6.80 6.01
N SER A 366 -11.07 7.76 6.93
CA SER A 366 -10.06 8.77 7.20
C SER A 366 -8.79 8.16 7.81
N LEU A 367 -8.92 7.25 8.78
CA LEU A 367 -7.78 6.53 9.36
C LEU A 367 -7.08 5.64 8.32
N LEU A 368 -7.83 4.95 7.46
CA LEU A 368 -7.27 4.17 6.35
C LEU A 368 -6.50 5.06 5.38
N ALA A 369 -7.03 6.24 5.02
CA ALA A 369 -6.34 7.18 4.14
C ALA A 369 -5.06 7.75 4.79
N GLN A 370 -5.10 8.10 6.08
CA GLN A 370 -3.94 8.56 6.83
C GLN A 370 -2.87 7.48 6.96
N LYS A 371 -3.26 6.25 7.31
CA LYS A 371 -2.34 5.09 7.37
C LYS A 371 -1.70 4.85 6.02
N ARG A 372 -2.48 4.80 4.94
CA ARG A 372 -1.97 4.62 3.56
C ARG A 372 -0.92 5.68 3.21
N THR A 373 -1.24 6.95 3.47
CA THR A 373 -0.34 8.07 3.18
C THR A 373 0.93 8.00 4.01
N LYS A 374 0.82 7.72 5.31
CA LYS A 374 1.96 7.59 6.23
C LYS A 374 2.88 6.45 5.80
N LEU A 375 2.34 5.26 5.53
CA LEU A 375 3.11 4.10 5.10
C LEU A 375 3.77 4.33 3.74
N SER A 376 3.06 4.93 2.77
CA SER A 376 3.65 5.26 1.48
C SER A 376 4.85 6.20 1.65
N LYS A 377 4.73 7.24 2.46
CA LYS A 377 5.85 8.17 2.74
C LYS A 377 7.05 7.48 3.38
N GLN A 378 6.83 6.51 4.27
CA GLN A 378 7.91 5.75 4.89
C GLN A 378 8.56 4.75 3.93
N LEU A 379 7.75 4.10 3.09
CA LEU A 379 8.18 3.04 2.17
C LEU A 379 8.79 3.58 0.86
N ALA A 380 8.40 4.78 0.42
CA ALA A 380 8.90 5.41 -0.80
C ALA A 380 10.45 5.49 -0.88
N PRO A 381 11.18 6.01 0.13
CA PRO A 381 12.64 6.04 0.08
C PRO A 381 13.29 4.66 0.16
N ILE A 382 12.58 3.68 0.73
CA ILE A 382 13.08 2.31 0.91
C ILE A 382 12.90 1.51 -0.38
N LYS A 383 11.90 1.82 -1.22
CA LYS A 383 11.64 1.11 -2.48
C LYS A 383 12.88 1.00 -3.36
N GLN A 384 13.59 2.11 -3.60
CA GLN A 384 14.81 2.11 -4.40
C GLN A 384 15.92 1.25 -3.76
N LYS A 385 16.03 1.29 -2.42
CA LYS A 385 16.99 0.45 -1.69
C LYS A 385 16.64 -1.03 -1.82
N CYS A 386 15.36 -1.40 -1.72
CA CYS A 386 14.88 -2.77 -1.92
C CYS A 386 15.11 -3.27 -3.35
N GLU A 387 14.88 -2.43 -4.36
CA GLU A 387 15.16 -2.79 -5.76
C GLU A 387 16.66 -3.05 -5.98
N LEU A 388 17.52 -2.18 -5.45
CA LEU A 388 18.97 -2.35 -5.50
C LEU A 388 19.45 -3.58 -4.71
N ALA A 389 18.92 -3.79 -3.50
CA ALA A 389 19.20 -4.96 -2.68
C ALA A 389 18.82 -6.26 -3.41
N TRP A 390 17.64 -6.29 -4.03
CA TRP A 390 17.18 -7.46 -4.78
C TRP A 390 18.03 -7.71 -6.04
N GLU A 391 18.45 -6.65 -6.75
CA GLU A 391 19.40 -6.78 -7.85
C GLU A 391 20.75 -7.31 -7.39
N ASN A 392 21.28 -6.81 -6.27
CA ASN A 392 22.52 -7.29 -5.67
C ASN A 392 22.40 -8.76 -5.23
N LEU A 393 21.24 -9.18 -4.73
CA LEU A 393 20.96 -10.57 -4.40
C LEU A 393 20.96 -11.49 -5.62
N ILE A 394 20.34 -11.05 -6.72
CA ILE A 394 20.39 -11.78 -8.00
C ILE A 394 21.83 -11.84 -8.54
N GLN A 395 22.60 -10.76 -8.40
CA GLN A 395 24.00 -10.76 -8.79
C GLN A 395 24.83 -11.71 -7.92
N LEU A 396 24.59 -11.75 -6.61
CA LEU A 396 25.24 -12.68 -5.69
C LEU A 396 24.99 -14.13 -6.12
N ASP A 397 23.73 -14.51 -6.36
CA ASP A 397 23.35 -15.86 -6.85
C ASP A 397 24.00 -16.18 -8.21
N MET A 398 24.10 -15.18 -9.10
CA MET A 398 24.76 -15.32 -10.39
C MET A 398 26.24 -15.67 -10.24
N TRP A 399 26.95 -15.03 -9.33
CA TRP A 399 28.38 -15.28 -9.13
C TRP A 399 28.65 -16.55 -8.31
N LEU A 400 27.76 -16.92 -7.38
CA LEU A 400 27.75 -18.23 -6.71
C LEU A 400 27.52 -19.38 -7.71
N THR A 401 26.78 -19.14 -8.79
CA THR A 401 26.63 -20.15 -9.85
C THR A 401 27.92 -20.31 -10.68
N VAL A 402 28.73 -19.25 -10.78
CA VAL A 402 29.94 -19.22 -11.62
C VAL A 402 31.16 -19.77 -10.90
N GLY A 403 31.33 -19.41 -9.62
CA GLY A 403 32.43 -19.88 -8.78
C GLY A 403 31.97 -21.10 -8.01
#